data_AF-A0A846PWN3-F1
#
_entry.id   AF-A0A846PWN3-F1
#
_cell.length_a   1.000
_cell.length_b   1.000
_cell.length_c   1.000
_cell.angle_alpha   90.00
_cell.angle_beta   90.00
_cell.angle_gamma   90.00
#
_symmetry.space_group_name_H-M   'P 1'
#
loop_
_entity.id
_entity.type
_entity.pdbx_description
1 polymer ?
#
loop_
_entity_poly.entity_id
_entity_poly.type
_entity_poly.pdbx_seq_one_letter_code
_entity_poly.pdbx_strand_id
1 'polypeptide(L)' 'MEKCPVCGTLGRVWNRRPEAFQCPKCYTFFSRFGVVLETESESNELWT' A
#
# COMPACT_ATOMS: atom_id res chain seq x y z
N MET A 1 -1.93 -10.66 -12.95
CA MET A 1 -0.56 -10.55 -12.39
C MET A 1 -0.38 -9.07 -12.14
N GLU A 2 -0.28 -8.65 -10.88
CA GLU A 2 -0.30 -7.22 -10.56
C GLU A 2 1.14 -6.67 -10.59
N LYS A 3 1.31 -5.49 -11.20
CA LYS A 3 2.57 -4.76 -11.28
C LYS A 3 2.58 -3.65 -10.24
N CYS A 4 3.63 -3.58 -9.42
CA CYS A 4 3.83 -2.46 -8.51
C CYS A 4 3.93 -1.15 -9.31
N PRO A 5 3.11 -0.12 -9.02
CA PRO A 5 3.20 1.17 -9.71
C PRO A 5 4.50 1.93 -9.40
N VAL A 6 5.16 1.62 -8.28
CA VAL A 6 6.39 2.31 -7.84
C VAL A 6 7.66 1.66 -8.37
N CYS A 7 7.87 0.36 -8.09
CA CYS A 7 9.13 -0.32 -8.42
C CYS A 7 9.03 -1.29 -9.60
N GLY A 8 7.83 -1.48 -10.17
CA GLY A 8 7.61 -2.35 -11.31
C GLY A 8 7.65 -3.86 -11.02
N THR A 9 7.81 -4.29 -9.77
CA THR A 9 7.77 -5.71 -9.39
C THR A 9 6.45 -6.36 -9.75
N LEU A 10 6.52 -7.55 -10.36
CA LEU A 10 5.37 -8.36 -10.74
C LEU A 10 5.10 -9.39 -9.65
N GLY A 11 3.86 -9.46 -9.16
CA GLY A 11 3.47 -10.42 -8.11
C GLY A 11 2.13 -11.09 -8.43
N ARG A 12 2.01 -12.37 -8.06
CA ARG A 12 0.78 -13.17 -8.24
C ARG A 12 -0.19 -13.06 -7.07
N VAL A 13 0.29 -12.80 -5.85
CA VAL A 13 -0.52 -12.75 -4.63
C VAL A 13 0.01 -11.62 -3.75
N TRP A 14 -0.76 -10.54 -3.66
CA TRP A 14 -0.52 -9.44 -2.73
C TRP A 14 -1.65 -9.59 -1.71
N ASN A 15 -1.32 -9.69 -0.41
CA ASN A 15 -2.28 -9.96 0.66
C ASN A 15 -3.52 -9.06 0.50
N ARG A 16 -4.62 -9.64 0.00
CA ARG A 16 -5.89 -8.94 -0.22
C ARG A 16 -6.55 -8.71 1.15
N ARG A 17 -6.09 -7.71 1.90
CA ARG A 17 -7.01 -6.98 2.77
C ARG A 17 -7.74 -6.00 1.86
N PRO A 18 -9.08 -5.97 1.89
CA PRO A 18 -9.97 -6.00 0.72
C PRO A 18 -9.68 -5.01 -0.44
N GLU A 19 -8.92 -3.94 -0.20
CA GLU A 19 -8.70 -2.87 -1.17
C GLU A 19 -7.22 -2.48 -1.34
N ALA A 20 -6.28 -3.09 -0.60
CA ALA A 20 -4.86 -2.75 -0.65
C ALA A 20 -3.97 -3.97 -0.91
N PHE A 21 -2.90 -3.73 -1.63
CA PHE A 21 -1.82 -4.64 -1.99
C PHE A 21 -0.51 -4.06 -1.46
N GLN A 22 0.32 -4.89 -0.81
CA GLN A 22 1.63 -4.46 -0.31
C GLN A 22 2.78 -5.10 -1.09
N CYS A 23 3.74 -4.29 -1.54
CA CYS A 23 4.91 -4.75 -2.28
C CYS A 23 5.92 -5.50 -1.42
N PRO A 24 6.25 -6.77 -1.71
CA PRO A 24 7.32 -7.43 -0.96
C PRO A 24 8.71 -6.84 -1.26
N LYS A 25 8.86 -6.07 -2.36
CA LYS A 25 10.15 -5.47 -2.75
C LYS A 25 10.37 -4.08 -2.16
N CYS A 26 9.39 -3.19 -2.31
CA CYS A 26 9.50 -1.79 -1.89
C CYS A 26 8.55 -1.41 -0.76
N TYR A 27 7.81 -2.38 -0.22
CA TYR A 27 6.86 -2.23 0.88
C TYR A 27 5.73 -1.20 0.67
N THR A 28 5.63 -0.62 -0.52
CA THR A 28 4.56 0.30 -0.90
C THR A 28 3.19 -0.39 -0.88
N PHE A 29 2.21 0.32 -0.32
CA PHE A 29 0.80 -0.02 -0.41
C PHE A 29 0.14 0.65 -1.62
N PHE A 30 -0.65 -0.10 -2.38
CA PHE A 30 -1.37 0.37 -3.55
C PHE A 30 -2.63 -0.47 -3.76
N SER A 31 -3.62 0.09 -4.43
CA SER A 31 -4.87 -0.57 -4.80
C SER A 31 -4.92 -0.76 -6.31
N ARG A 32 -6.04 -1.33 -6.80
CA ARG A 32 -6.32 -1.37 -8.24
C ARG A 32 -6.48 0.03 -8.85
N PHE A 33 -6.72 1.05 -8.02
CA PHE A 33 -6.93 2.43 -8.45
C PHE A 33 -5.66 3.29 -8.40
N GLY A 34 -4.56 2.79 -7.83
CA GLY A 34 -3.29 3.52 -7.74
C GLY A 34 -2.59 3.35 -6.39
N VAL A 35 -1.56 4.17 -6.14
CA VAL A 35 -0.82 4.15 -4.86
C VAL A 35 -1.75 4.62 -3.73
N VAL A 36 -1.86 3.82 -2.67
CA VAL A 36 -2.54 4.21 -1.44
C VAL A 36 -1.43 4.73 -0.54
N LEU A 37 -1.18 6.04 -0.63
CA LEU A 37 -0.44 6.71 0.42
C LEU A 37 -1.36 6.64 1.64
N GLU A 38 -1.00 5.85 2.65
CA GLU A 38 -1.58 6.04 3.97
C GLU A 38 -1.26 7.49 4.33
N THR A 39 -2.28 8.36 4.25
CA THR A 39 -2.20 9.71 4.79
C THR A 39 -1.75 9.56 6.22
N GLU A 40 -0.69 10.29 6.56
CA GLU A 40 -0.04 10.31 7.86
C GLU A 40 -1.08 10.14 8.95
N SER A 41 -0.80 9.18 9.83
CA SER A 41 -1.43 9.04 11.13
C SER A 41 -1.87 10.40 11.64
N GLU A 42 -3.17 10.58 11.88
CA GLU A 42 -3.62 11.58 12.83
C GLU A 42 -3.09 11.15 14.20
N SER A 43 -1.79 11.39 14.42
CA SER A 43 -1.19 11.55 15.73
C SER A 43 -1.73 12.85 16.29
N ASN A 44 -3.02 12.88 16.59
CA ASN A 44 -3.50 13.80 17.60
C ASN A 44 -3.47 13.06 18.93
N GLU A 45 -2.23 12.79 19.36
CA GLU A 45 -1.90 12.79 20.78
C GLU A 45 -2.17 14.23 21.30
N LEU A 46 -3.44 14.60 21.47
CA LEU A 46 -3.77 15.75 22.30
C LEU A 46 -3.85 15.24 23.74
N TRP A 47 -2.68 15.24 24.38
CA TRP A 47 -2.56 15.16 25.82
C TRP A 47 -3.30 16.35 26.44
N THR A 48 -4.49 16.10 27.00
CA THR A 48 -5.02 16.82 28.18
C THR A 48 -6.18 16.05 28.80
#